data_AF-A0A2T0J558-F1
#
_entry.id   AF-A0A2T0J558-F1
#
_cell.length_a   1.000
_cell.length_b   1.000
_cell.length_c   1.000
_cell.angle_alpha   90.00
_cell.angle_beta   90.00
_cell.angle_gamma   90.00
#
_symmetry.space_group_name_H-M   'P 1'
#
loop_
_entity.id
_entity.type
_entity.pdbx_description
1 polymer ?
#
loop_
_entity_poly.entity_id
_entity_poly.type
_entity_poly.pdbx_seq_one_letter_code
_entity_poly.pdbx_strand_id
1 'polypeptide(L)'
;MTSADLVVIGGGQSGLATANAAARRGLRPLMLDAAAGPGGSWPAYYDSLTLFSPARFSGLPGMPFPGDPDRYPVRDEVVAYLTAYTEALDAEVRSGTRVQQVTATQDGFMITTVDGGVVRAPAVVAASGGFGFPFRPKLAGLESFTGRVLHAAEYRNPDGLAGARVVVVGGGNSAVQIAVELARVAAVSITTRGKLRFQRQRILGRDFHWWLTRTGLDTSRWGPRLVSGTVPVIDDGRYRAAVAAGRPDHRPLPQRFDGDRIVWGDGTSCSAQRGWERGWRVVRRWRCGGGGDCRCAGIGV
;
A
#
# COMPACT_ATOMS: atom_id res chain seq x y z
N MET A 1 6.13 32.55 12.85
CA MET A 1 6.01 31.92 11.51
C MET A 1 7.28 31.11 11.27
N THR A 2 7.14 29.84 10.88
CA THR A 2 8.31 28.99 10.56
C THR A 2 8.69 29.20 9.09
N SER A 3 9.99 29.25 8.78
CA SER A 3 10.52 29.29 7.41
C SER A 3 11.50 28.13 7.19
N ALA A 4 11.46 27.50 6.03
CA ALA A 4 12.37 26.42 5.63
C ALA A 4 12.77 26.56 4.16
N ASP A 5 13.91 26.00 3.76
CA ASP A 5 14.38 26.06 2.36
C ASP A 5 13.56 25.11 1.47
N LEU A 6 13.01 24.06 2.05
CA LEU A 6 12.14 23.07 1.40
C LEU A 6 11.14 22.50 2.42
N VAL A 7 9.87 22.42 2.07
CA VAL A 7 8.89 21.63 2.84
C VAL A 7 8.59 20.31 2.14
N VAL A 8 8.75 19.20 2.85
CA VAL A 8 8.40 17.85 2.36
C VAL A 8 7.16 17.38 3.11
N ILE A 9 6.06 17.15 2.39
CA ILE A 9 4.79 16.72 2.97
C ILE A 9 4.73 15.20 2.94
N GLY A 10 4.96 14.54 4.07
CA GLY A 10 4.99 13.09 4.23
C GLY A 10 6.34 12.59 4.76
N GLY A 11 6.29 11.80 5.83
CA GLY A 11 7.38 11.13 6.55
C GLY A 11 7.49 9.64 6.24
N GLY A 12 6.97 9.21 5.08
CA GLY A 12 7.22 7.89 4.52
C GLY A 12 8.53 7.81 3.74
N GLN A 13 8.83 6.65 3.16
CA GLN A 13 10.11 6.40 2.49
C GLN A 13 10.46 7.42 1.39
N SER A 14 9.47 7.92 0.63
CA SER A 14 9.69 8.93 -0.42
C SER A 14 10.08 10.28 0.17
N GLY A 15 9.45 10.68 1.28
CA GLY A 15 9.76 11.94 1.95
C GLY A 15 11.13 11.91 2.60
N LEU A 16 11.45 10.80 3.27
CA LEU A 16 12.75 10.59 3.92
C LEU A 16 13.91 10.60 2.90
N ALA A 17 13.73 9.93 1.75
CA ALA A 17 14.70 9.98 0.65
C ALA A 17 14.86 11.40 0.09
N THR A 18 13.75 12.14 -0.06
CA THR A 18 13.75 13.53 -0.54
C THR A 18 14.51 14.44 0.42
N ALA A 19 14.20 14.37 1.71
CA ALA A 19 14.83 15.18 2.73
C ALA A 19 16.35 14.88 2.82
N ASN A 20 16.75 13.61 2.76
CA ASN A 20 18.18 13.25 2.70
C ASN A 20 18.88 13.87 1.47
N ALA A 21 18.25 13.77 0.29
CA ALA A 21 18.79 14.33 -0.94
C ALA A 21 18.88 15.87 -0.91
N ALA A 22 17.97 16.54 -0.20
CA ALA A 22 17.96 17.99 0.01
C ALA A 22 19.05 18.42 1.01
N ALA A 23 19.15 17.74 2.15
CA ALA A 23 20.17 17.99 3.18
C ALA A 23 21.59 17.83 2.59
N ARG A 24 21.83 16.77 1.79
CA ARG A 24 23.11 16.56 1.09
C ARG A 24 23.46 17.64 0.06
N ARG A 25 22.52 18.51 -0.31
CA ARG A 25 22.71 19.67 -1.19
C ARG A 25 22.81 20.99 -0.41
N GLY A 26 22.87 20.93 0.93
CA GLY A 26 22.97 22.10 1.79
C GLY A 26 21.65 22.84 2.03
N LEU A 27 20.50 22.25 1.66
CA LEU A 27 19.19 22.79 2.00
C LEU A 27 18.78 22.33 3.40
N ARG A 28 17.95 23.11 4.09
CA ARG A 28 17.31 22.73 5.36
C ARG A 28 15.86 22.29 5.11
N PRO A 29 15.60 21.00 4.87
CA PRO A 29 14.24 20.51 4.69
C PRO A 29 13.48 20.44 6.02
N LEU A 30 12.22 20.89 5.99
CA LEU A 30 11.24 20.62 7.03
C LEU A 30 10.25 19.56 6.53
N MET A 31 10.16 18.45 7.26
CA MET A 31 9.19 17.40 6.97
C MET A 31 7.95 17.55 7.84
N LEU A 32 6.78 17.50 7.21
CA LEU A 32 5.48 17.52 7.91
C LEU A 32 4.75 16.21 7.61
N ASP A 33 4.46 15.41 8.63
CA ASP A 33 3.73 14.15 8.48
C ASP A 33 2.49 14.08 9.38
N ALA A 34 1.40 13.54 8.84
CA ALA A 34 0.14 13.44 9.55
C ALA A 34 0.05 12.27 10.54
N ALA A 35 0.93 11.27 10.44
CA ALA A 35 1.02 10.17 11.39
C ALA A 35 1.70 10.64 12.68
N ALA A 36 1.28 10.08 13.80
CA ALA A 36 1.77 10.47 15.14
C ALA A 36 3.26 10.13 15.36
N GLY A 37 3.83 9.24 14.56
CA GLY A 37 5.22 8.79 14.70
C GLY A 37 5.85 8.41 13.36
N PRO A 38 7.12 7.97 13.38
CA PRO A 38 7.88 7.64 12.17
C PRO A 38 7.37 6.38 11.48
N GLY A 39 7.89 6.13 10.27
CA GLY A 39 7.50 4.98 9.44
C GLY A 39 6.37 5.24 8.45
N GLY A 40 5.82 6.47 8.41
CA GLY A 40 4.78 6.86 7.46
C GLY A 40 3.57 5.91 7.48
N SER A 41 3.19 5.37 6.33
CA SER A 41 2.04 4.44 6.24
C SER A 41 2.33 3.03 6.76
N TRP A 42 3.59 2.65 7.04
CA TRP A 42 3.97 1.27 7.34
C TRP A 42 3.29 0.68 8.59
N PRO A 43 3.17 1.41 9.72
CA PRO A 43 2.40 0.95 10.88
C PRO A 43 0.92 0.69 10.57
N ALA A 44 0.39 1.26 9.49
CA ALA A 44 -0.99 1.11 9.10
C ALA A 44 -1.28 -0.15 8.25
N TYR A 45 -0.28 -0.96 7.88
CA TYR A 45 -0.52 -2.23 7.20
C TYR A 45 -0.82 -3.38 8.17
N TYR A 46 -1.36 -4.48 7.61
CA TYR A 46 -1.60 -5.73 8.33
C TYR A 46 -0.30 -6.40 8.78
N ASP A 47 -0.38 -7.14 9.88
CA ASP A 47 0.76 -7.63 10.67
C ASP A 47 1.68 -8.54 9.85
N SER A 48 1.10 -9.39 8.99
CA SER A 48 1.85 -10.35 8.18
C SER A 48 2.42 -9.80 6.88
N LEU A 49 2.26 -8.50 6.61
CA LEU A 49 2.76 -7.93 5.37
C LEU A 49 4.27 -8.16 5.26
N THR A 50 4.67 -8.78 4.15
CA THR A 50 6.06 -9.03 3.79
C THR A 50 6.35 -8.33 2.47
N LEU A 51 7.53 -7.71 2.37
CA LEU A 51 7.97 -7.07 1.14
C LEU A 51 8.08 -8.05 -0.02
N PHE A 52 7.91 -7.54 -1.23
CA PHE A 52 8.21 -8.27 -2.47
C PHE A 52 9.67 -8.12 -2.89
N SER A 53 10.36 -7.10 -2.36
CA SER A 53 11.76 -6.82 -2.59
C SER A 53 12.62 -7.42 -1.48
N PRO A 54 13.72 -8.09 -1.84
CA PRO A 54 14.77 -8.44 -0.88
C PRO A 54 15.32 -7.22 -0.16
N ALA A 55 15.86 -7.41 1.05
CA ALA A 55 16.40 -6.34 1.89
C ALA A 55 17.42 -5.46 1.14
N ARG A 56 18.30 -6.05 0.32
CA ARG A 56 19.28 -5.31 -0.47
C ARG A 56 18.72 -4.27 -1.45
N PHE A 57 17.45 -4.41 -1.84
CA PHE A 57 16.76 -3.49 -2.76
C PHE A 57 15.77 -2.59 -2.04
N SER A 58 15.71 -2.66 -0.70
CA SER A 58 14.73 -1.96 0.14
C SER A 58 15.37 -0.86 1.00
N GLY A 59 16.68 -0.62 0.85
CA GLY A 59 17.39 0.46 1.55
C GLY A 59 17.16 1.83 0.91
N LEU A 60 17.13 2.87 1.75
CA LEU A 60 17.11 4.28 1.39
C LEU A 60 18.54 4.82 1.17
N PRO A 61 18.68 5.97 0.49
CA PRO A 61 19.98 6.57 0.19
C PRO A 61 20.86 6.73 1.43
N GLY A 62 22.08 6.19 1.38
CA GLY A 62 23.06 6.31 2.46
C GLY A 62 22.87 5.35 3.65
N MET A 63 21.81 4.53 3.68
CA MET A 63 21.61 3.55 4.75
C MET A 63 21.06 2.22 4.20
N PRO A 64 21.87 1.14 4.14
CA PRO A 64 21.38 -0.16 3.69
C PRO A 64 20.32 -0.73 4.64
N PHE A 65 19.41 -1.55 4.12
CA PHE A 65 18.48 -2.28 4.96
C PHE A 65 19.23 -3.37 5.76
N PRO A 66 18.99 -3.51 7.07
CA PRO A 66 19.76 -4.43 7.92
C PRO A 66 19.39 -5.92 7.73
N GLY A 67 20.31 -6.80 8.10
CA GLY A 67 20.13 -8.26 8.12
C GLY A 67 20.57 -8.96 6.84
N ASP A 68 20.08 -10.19 6.63
CA ASP A 68 20.38 -10.96 5.41
C ASP A 68 19.87 -10.21 4.16
N PRO A 69 20.75 -9.86 3.21
CA PRO A 69 20.39 -9.06 2.04
C PRO A 69 19.37 -9.74 1.10
N ASP A 70 19.28 -11.06 1.12
CA ASP A 70 18.44 -11.82 0.20
C ASP A 70 17.09 -12.24 0.83
N ARG A 71 16.87 -11.89 2.11
CA ARG A 71 15.58 -12.07 2.80
C ARG A 71 14.57 -11.00 2.41
N TYR A 72 13.28 -11.27 2.63
CA TYR A 72 12.20 -10.31 2.41
C TYR A 72 11.76 -9.72 3.76
N PRO A 73 11.98 -8.42 4.00
CA PRO A 73 11.59 -7.80 5.27
C PRO A 73 10.09 -7.89 5.55
N VAL A 74 9.73 -8.07 6.81
CA VAL A 74 8.34 -7.94 7.27
C VAL A 74 8.00 -6.51 7.65
N ARG A 75 6.71 -6.18 7.77
CA ARG A 75 6.21 -4.83 8.07
C ARG A 75 6.98 -4.16 9.20
N ASP A 76 7.13 -4.84 10.34
CA ASP A 76 7.72 -4.26 11.55
C ASP A 76 9.19 -3.94 11.37
N GLU A 77 9.90 -4.73 10.57
CA GLU A 77 11.30 -4.44 10.22
C GLU A 77 11.41 -3.20 9.33
N VAL A 78 10.44 -2.98 8.45
CA VAL A 78 10.37 -1.75 7.64
C VAL A 78 10.06 -0.54 8.51
N VAL A 79 9.13 -0.67 9.48
CA VAL A 79 8.84 0.39 10.45
C VAL A 79 10.08 0.73 11.26
N ALA A 80 10.77 -0.28 11.80
CA ALA A 80 12.00 -0.09 12.57
C ALA A 80 13.10 0.57 11.74
N TYR A 81 13.29 0.11 10.50
CA TYR A 81 14.25 0.68 9.56
C TYR A 81 13.97 2.16 9.25
N LEU A 82 12.71 2.51 8.92
CA LEU A 82 12.35 3.91 8.64
C LEU A 82 12.42 4.80 9.87
N THR A 83 12.19 4.24 11.06
CA THR A 83 12.38 4.95 12.33
C THR A 83 13.85 5.29 12.53
N ALA A 84 14.75 4.31 12.44
CA ALA A 84 16.19 4.54 12.53
C ALA A 84 16.70 5.50 11.45
N TYR A 85 16.17 5.42 10.22
CA TYR A 85 16.51 6.36 9.16
C TYR A 85 16.07 7.79 9.48
N THR A 86 14.90 7.97 10.10
CA THR A 86 14.39 9.28 10.53
C THR A 86 15.27 9.87 11.64
N GLU A 87 15.72 9.07 12.59
CA GLU A 87 16.61 9.50 13.68
C GLU A 87 18.00 9.92 13.19
N ALA A 88 18.51 9.27 12.15
CA ALA A 88 19.80 9.60 11.53
C ALA A 88 19.72 10.75 10.51
N LEU A 89 18.53 11.29 10.25
CA LEU A 89 18.31 12.29 9.22
C LEU A 89 18.65 13.69 9.73
N ASP A 90 19.50 14.40 8.99
CA ASP A 90 19.77 15.82 9.21
C ASP A 90 18.63 16.69 8.63
N ALA A 91 17.43 16.57 9.23
CA ALA A 91 16.23 17.31 8.86
C ALA A 91 15.31 17.49 10.07
N GLU A 92 14.57 18.59 10.12
CA GLU A 92 13.50 18.74 11.09
C GLU A 92 12.28 17.91 10.64
N VAL A 93 11.82 16.98 11.48
CA VAL A 93 10.66 16.14 11.20
C VAL A 93 9.57 16.40 12.24
N ARG A 94 8.42 16.90 11.77
CA ARG A 94 7.23 17.13 12.60
C ARG A 94 6.16 16.08 12.30
N SER A 95 6.12 15.06 13.14
CA SER A 95 5.00 14.10 13.18
C SER A 95 3.74 14.73 13.78
N GLY A 96 2.59 14.09 13.57
CA GLY A 96 1.28 14.57 14.02
C GLY A 96 0.82 15.88 13.35
N THR A 97 1.55 16.36 12.34
CA THR A 97 1.33 17.66 11.70
C THR A 97 0.66 17.47 10.34
N ARG A 98 -0.67 17.45 10.33
CA ARG A 98 -1.43 17.30 9.09
C ARG A 98 -1.45 18.62 8.31
N VAL A 99 -0.85 18.62 7.13
CA VAL A 99 -1.02 19.70 6.15
C VAL A 99 -2.45 19.68 5.63
N GLN A 100 -3.12 20.84 5.71
CA GLN A 100 -4.47 21.07 5.21
C GLN A 100 -4.44 21.66 3.81
N GLN A 101 -3.59 22.67 3.59
CA GLN A 101 -3.55 23.41 2.33
C GLN A 101 -2.13 23.87 2.00
N VAL A 102 -1.84 23.90 0.71
CA VAL A 102 -0.64 24.53 0.14
C VAL A 102 -1.11 25.57 -0.86
N THR A 103 -0.72 26.82 -0.66
CA THR A 103 -1.09 27.96 -1.50
C THR A 103 0.16 28.57 -2.10
N ALA A 104 0.17 28.74 -3.42
CA ALA A 104 1.23 29.48 -4.09
C ALA A 104 1.15 30.97 -3.72
N THR A 105 2.30 31.59 -3.53
CA THR A 105 2.49 33.00 -3.17
C THR A 105 3.54 33.61 -4.10
N GLN A 106 3.76 34.93 -4.01
CA GLN A 106 4.77 35.61 -4.85
C GLN A 106 6.19 35.05 -4.62
N ASP A 107 6.52 34.66 -3.39
CA ASP A 107 7.87 34.24 -2.97
C ASP A 107 8.00 32.73 -2.73
N GLY A 108 7.07 31.92 -3.25
CA GLY A 108 7.05 30.46 -3.05
C GLY A 108 5.70 29.96 -2.56
N PHE A 109 5.68 29.21 -1.46
CA PHE A 109 4.49 28.54 -0.96
C PHE A 109 4.20 28.86 0.51
N MET A 110 2.91 28.96 0.82
CA MET A 110 2.39 28.98 2.18
C MET A 110 1.68 27.65 2.46
N ILE A 111 2.12 26.96 3.49
CA ILE A 111 1.60 25.66 3.93
C ILE A 111 0.85 25.88 5.24
N THR A 112 -0.43 25.55 5.27
CA THR A 112 -1.25 25.59 6.48
C THR A 112 -1.54 24.18 6.96
N THR A 113 -1.52 24.04 8.29
CA THR A 113 -1.74 22.77 8.99
C THR A 113 -3.09 22.81 9.71
N VAL A 114 -3.68 21.65 10.00
CA VAL A 114 -5.04 21.55 10.55
C VAL A 114 -5.17 22.20 11.93
N ASP A 115 -4.10 22.24 12.71
CA ASP A 115 -4.02 22.91 14.01
C ASP A 115 -3.76 24.42 13.91
N GLY A 116 -3.77 24.99 12.69
CA GLY A 116 -3.58 26.41 12.45
C GLY A 116 -2.11 26.84 12.30
N GLY A 117 -1.15 25.90 12.36
CA GLY A 117 0.26 26.21 12.09
C GLY A 117 0.47 26.68 10.64
N VAL A 118 1.39 27.63 10.46
CA VAL A 118 1.75 28.18 9.15
C VAL A 118 3.26 28.11 8.92
N VAL A 119 3.63 27.55 7.77
CA VAL A 119 5.02 27.44 7.30
C VAL A 119 5.12 28.10 5.92
N ARG A 120 6.22 28.82 5.68
CA ARG A 120 6.59 29.31 4.34
C ARG A 120 7.85 28.63 3.83
N ALA A 121 7.90 28.35 2.54
CA ALA A 121 9.08 27.82 1.87
C ALA A 121 9.08 28.18 0.37
N PRO A 122 10.25 28.37 -0.25
CA PRO A 122 10.35 28.63 -1.69
C PRO A 122 9.97 27.39 -2.52
N ALA A 123 10.07 26.19 -1.95
CA ALA A 123 9.74 24.94 -2.61
C ALA A 123 8.99 23.96 -1.69
N VAL A 124 8.14 23.13 -2.29
CA VAL A 124 7.37 22.08 -1.62
C VAL A 124 7.46 20.78 -2.43
N VAL A 125 7.65 19.66 -1.75
CA VAL A 125 7.54 18.31 -2.33
C VAL A 125 6.37 17.57 -1.69
N ALA A 126 5.44 17.12 -2.54
CA ALA A 126 4.35 16.24 -2.13
C ALA A 126 4.82 14.78 -2.06
N ALA A 127 5.07 14.28 -0.86
CA ALA A 127 5.49 12.91 -0.56
C ALA A 127 4.45 12.17 0.32
N SER A 128 3.18 12.57 0.24
CA SER A 128 2.10 12.11 1.14
C SER A 128 1.65 10.67 0.89
N GLY A 129 2.07 10.07 -0.22
CA GLY A 129 1.76 8.69 -0.60
C GLY A 129 0.30 8.48 -1.06
N GLY A 130 0.06 7.37 -1.76
CA GLY A 130 -1.28 7.02 -2.28
C GLY A 130 -2.12 6.12 -1.36
N PHE A 131 -1.55 5.63 -0.27
CA PHE A 131 -2.17 4.57 0.54
C PHE A 131 -3.18 5.08 1.58
N GLY A 132 -3.25 6.40 1.80
CA GLY A 132 -4.18 7.02 2.76
C GLY A 132 -5.63 7.16 2.27
N PHE A 133 -5.92 6.93 0.99
CA PHE A 133 -7.24 7.11 0.39
C PHE A 133 -7.78 5.79 -0.18
N PRO A 134 -8.45 4.95 0.63
CA PRO A 134 -8.95 3.66 0.19
C PRO A 134 -10.10 3.85 -0.80
N PHE A 135 -10.00 3.20 -1.96
CA PHE A 135 -11.09 3.16 -2.93
C PHE A 135 -12.02 1.99 -2.69
N ARG A 136 -13.31 2.30 -2.62
CA ARG A 136 -14.38 1.32 -2.48
C ARG A 136 -15.23 1.33 -3.76
N PRO A 137 -14.99 0.41 -4.71
CA PRO A 137 -15.84 0.29 -5.89
C PRO A 137 -17.28 0.00 -5.47
N LYS A 138 -18.27 0.57 -6.17
CA LYS A 138 -19.68 0.20 -5.96
C LYS A 138 -19.89 -1.26 -6.39
N LEU A 139 -20.47 -2.09 -5.53
CA LEU A 139 -20.95 -3.44 -5.86
C LEU A 139 -22.45 -3.45 -5.58
N ALA A 140 -23.23 -4.07 -6.46
CA ALA A 140 -24.69 -4.06 -6.36
C ALA A 140 -25.17 -4.67 -5.04
N GLY A 141 -25.99 -3.94 -4.28
CA GLY A 141 -26.58 -4.40 -3.02
C GLY A 141 -25.63 -4.43 -1.82
N LEU A 142 -24.38 -3.95 -1.97
CA LEU A 142 -23.42 -3.96 -0.85
C LEU A 142 -23.83 -3.00 0.28
N GLU A 143 -24.56 -1.95 -0.05
CA GLU A 143 -25.12 -0.97 0.88
C GLU A 143 -26.17 -1.57 1.84
N SER A 144 -26.90 -2.59 1.40
CA SER A 144 -27.88 -3.31 2.23
C SER A 144 -27.28 -4.57 2.87
N PHE A 145 -25.99 -4.82 2.65
CA PHE A 145 -25.32 -6.00 3.16
C PHE A 145 -25.14 -5.90 4.68
N THR A 146 -25.67 -6.87 5.42
CA THR A 146 -25.68 -6.86 6.88
C THR A 146 -24.38 -7.38 7.50
N GLY A 147 -23.48 -7.95 6.70
CA GLY A 147 -22.17 -8.39 7.14
C GLY A 147 -21.13 -7.26 7.22
N ARG A 148 -20.04 -7.51 7.95
CA ARG A 148 -19.02 -6.47 8.20
C ARG A 148 -18.14 -6.24 6.98
N VAL A 149 -18.20 -5.10 6.32
CA VAL A 149 -17.32 -4.81 5.17
C VAL A 149 -16.01 -4.13 5.62
N LEU A 150 -14.84 -4.62 5.18
CA LEU A 150 -13.52 -4.04 5.50
C LEU A 150 -12.67 -3.84 4.26
N HIS A 151 -12.13 -2.66 3.99
CA HIS A 151 -11.06 -2.46 3.02
C HIS A 151 -9.74 -3.09 3.52
N ALA A 152 -8.81 -3.41 2.62
CA ALA A 152 -7.50 -3.97 3.01
C ALA A 152 -6.68 -3.06 3.95
N ALA A 153 -6.95 -1.76 3.92
CA ALA A 153 -6.33 -0.76 4.82
C ALA A 153 -6.88 -0.83 6.26
N GLU A 154 -8.04 -1.47 6.45
CA GLU A 154 -8.67 -1.67 7.76
C GLU A 154 -8.39 -3.08 8.31
N TYR A 155 -7.87 -3.98 7.49
CA TYR A 155 -7.47 -5.31 7.89
C TYR A 155 -6.14 -5.25 8.67
N ARG A 156 -6.06 -5.99 9.79
CA ARG A 156 -4.87 -6.04 10.63
C ARG A 156 -4.28 -7.44 10.75
N ASN A 157 -5.11 -8.40 11.12
CA ASN A 157 -4.73 -9.78 11.34
C ASN A 157 -5.97 -10.68 11.25
N PRO A 158 -5.78 -12.01 11.24
CA PRO A 158 -6.89 -12.96 11.17
C PRO A 158 -7.73 -13.03 12.46
N ASP A 159 -7.40 -12.25 13.50
CA ASP A 159 -8.05 -12.37 14.80
C ASP A 159 -9.53 -12.03 14.72
N GLY A 160 -10.34 -12.86 15.40
CA GLY A 160 -11.79 -12.77 15.35
C GLY A 160 -12.43 -13.24 14.03
N LEU A 161 -11.66 -13.78 13.08
CA LEU A 161 -12.15 -14.33 11.81
C LEU A 161 -12.08 -15.86 11.73
N ALA A 162 -11.60 -16.53 12.77
CA ALA A 162 -11.59 -17.99 12.83
C ALA A 162 -13.01 -18.57 12.67
N GLY A 163 -13.14 -19.59 11.81
CA GLY A 163 -14.40 -20.24 11.45
C GLY A 163 -15.34 -19.39 10.57
N ALA A 164 -14.98 -18.14 10.26
CA ALA A 164 -15.83 -17.26 9.46
C ALA A 164 -15.88 -17.69 7.99
N ARG A 165 -16.87 -17.18 7.25
CA ARG A 165 -16.90 -17.19 5.79
C ARG A 165 -16.52 -15.80 5.28
N VAL A 166 -15.49 -15.73 4.44
CA VAL A 166 -14.92 -14.45 3.97
C VAL A 166 -14.88 -14.44 2.44
N VAL A 167 -15.36 -13.34 1.84
CA VAL A 167 -15.15 -13.06 0.42
C VAL A 167 -14.13 -11.95 0.30
N VAL A 168 -12.98 -12.23 -0.30
CA VAL A 168 -11.99 -11.20 -0.64
C VAL A 168 -12.23 -10.74 -2.07
N VAL A 169 -12.33 -9.43 -2.31
CA VAL A 169 -12.61 -8.87 -3.64
C VAL A 169 -11.36 -8.18 -4.20
N GLY A 170 -10.75 -8.77 -5.20
CA GLY A 170 -9.57 -8.23 -5.87
C GLY A 170 -8.50 -9.27 -6.13
N GLY A 171 -7.64 -9.00 -7.11
CA GLY A 171 -6.63 -9.95 -7.60
C GLY A 171 -5.21 -9.41 -7.61
N GLY A 172 -4.91 -8.39 -6.80
CA GLY A 172 -3.55 -7.92 -6.59
C GLY A 172 -2.98 -8.44 -5.28
N ASN A 173 -1.65 -8.34 -5.10
CA ASN A 173 -0.90 -8.74 -3.89
C ASN A 173 -1.69 -8.69 -2.59
N SER A 174 -2.10 -7.52 -2.08
CA SER A 174 -2.79 -7.44 -0.77
C SER A 174 -4.01 -8.35 -0.66
N ALA A 175 -4.83 -8.44 -1.71
CA ALA A 175 -6.00 -9.31 -1.70
C ALA A 175 -5.59 -10.80 -1.61
N VAL A 176 -4.57 -11.22 -2.38
CA VAL A 176 -4.09 -12.60 -2.36
C VAL A 176 -3.39 -12.93 -1.04
N GLN A 177 -2.54 -12.04 -0.52
CA GLN A 177 -1.85 -12.25 0.77
C GLN A 177 -2.86 -12.41 1.90
N ILE A 178 -3.82 -11.49 2.01
CA ILE A 178 -4.86 -11.53 3.04
C ILE A 178 -5.76 -12.76 2.86
N ALA A 179 -6.16 -13.10 1.63
CA ALA A 179 -7.00 -14.27 1.41
C ALA A 179 -6.31 -15.58 1.78
N VAL A 180 -5.01 -15.72 1.48
CA VAL A 180 -4.21 -16.91 1.80
C VAL A 180 -3.92 -17.01 3.29
N GLU A 181 -3.70 -15.89 3.97
CA GLU A 181 -3.62 -15.85 5.44
C GLU A 181 -4.94 -16.28 6.07
N LEU A 182 -6.06 -15.67 5.66
CA LEU A 182 -7.37 -15.96 6.21
C LEU A 182 -7.80 -17.39 5.94
N ALA A 183 -7.41 -17.98 4.80
CA ALA A 183 -7.72 -19.37 4.46
C ALA A 183 -7.12 -20.39 5.44
N ARG A 184 -6.19 -19.98 6.32
CA ARG A 184 -5.66 -20.82 7.40
C ARG A 184 -6.66 -20.98 8.55
N VAL A 185 -7.57 -20.01 8.74
CA VAL A 185 -8.49 -19.97 9.88
C VAL A 185 -9.96 -19.88 9.49
N ALA A 186 -10.28 -19.57 8.23
CA ALA A 186 -11.61 -19.26 7.74
C ALA A 186 -11.88 -19.94 6.39
N ALA A 187 -13.16 -20.07 6.03
CA ALA A 187 -13.57 -20.43 4.68
C ALA A 187 -13.51 -19.19 3.78
N VAL A 188 -12.55 -19.14 2.87
CA VAL A 188 -12.25 -17.93 2.09
C VAL A 188 -12.44 -18.16 0.60
N SER A 189 -13.25 -17.31 -0.03
CA SER A 189 -13.35 -17.19 -1.48
C SER A 189 -12.70 -15.88 -1.95
N ILE A 190 -11.73 -15.97 -2.84
CA ILE A 190 -11.15 -14.81 -3.53
C ILE A 190 -11.88 -14.59 -4.86
N THR A 191 -12.36 -13.36 -5.07
CA THR A 191 -13.21 -13.00 -6.21
C THR A 191 -12.55 -11.94 -7.09
N THR A 192 -12.57 -12.16 -8.40
CA THR A 192 -11.95 -11.25 -9.37
C THR A 192 -12.76 -11.17 -10.66
N ARG A 193 -12.50 -10.14 -11.47
CA ARG A 193 -13.11 -9.97 -12.81
C ARG A 193 -12.57 -10.96 -13.86
N GLY A 194 -11.40 -11.53 -13.63
CA GLY A 194 -10.73 -12.44 -14.55
C GLY A 194 -9.70 -13.27 -13.81
N LYS A 195 -8.96 -14.13 -14.51
CA LYS A 195 -8.00 -15.04 -13.89
C LYS A 195 -6.95 -14.29 -13.03
N LEU A 196 -6.61 -14.87 -11.88
CA LEU A 196 -5.47 -14.42 -11.10
C LEU A 196 -4.19 -14.61 -11.92
N ARG A 197 -3.40 -13.55 -12.05
CA ARG A 197 -2.10 -13.59 -12.73
C ARG A 197 -1.02 -13.59 -11.68
N PHE A 198 -0.07 -14.50 -11.79
CA PHE A 198 1.08 -14.60 -10.91
C PHE A 198 2.35 -14.31 -11.70
N GLN A 199 3.28 -13.60 -11.09
CA GLN A 199 4.62 -13.37 -11.60
C GLN A 199 5.61 -14.02 -10.63
N ARG A 200 6.53 -14.81 -11.20
CA ARG A 200 7.54 -15.48 -10.41
C ARG A 200 8.49 -14.44 -9.83
N GLN A 201 8.66 -14.47 -8.51
CA GLN A 201 9.53 -13.56 -7.79
C GLN A 201 11.02 -13.82 -8.08
N ARG A 202 11.42 -15.09 -8.25
CA ARG A 202 12.78 -15.50 -8.62
C ARG A 202 12.86 -16.03 -10.04
N ILE A 203 13.62 -15.38 -10.91
CA ILE A 203 13.88 -15.78 -12.29
C ILE A 203 15.32 -16.28 -12.37
N LEU A 204 15.53 -17.51 -12.86
CA LEU A 204 16.87 -18.14 -12.95
C LEU A 204 17.68 -18.05 -11.64
N GLY A 205 17.03 -18.34 -10.52
CA GLY A 205 17.66 -18.35 -9.19
C GLY A 205 17.86 -16.97 -8.54
N ARG A 206 17.67 -15.87 -9.27
CA ARG A 206 17.79 -14.48 -8.77
C ARG A 206 16.44 -13.79 -8.64
N ASP A 207 16.30 -12.89 -7.67
CA ASP A 207 15.10 -12.08 -7.53
C ASP A 207 14.89 -11.17 -8.74
N PHE A 208 13.63 -10.90 -9.10
CA PHE A 208 13.32 -10.06 -10.27
C PHE A 208 13.89 -8.64 -10.14
N HIS A 209 14.02 -8.09 -8.93
CA HIS A 209 14.64 -6.78 -8.71
C HIS A 209 16.12 -6.80 -9.09
N TRP A 210 16.83 -7.92 -8.88
CA TRP A 210 18.22 -8.06 -9.32
C TRP A 210 18.33 -7.92 -10.83
N TRP A 211 17.41 -8.54 -11.57
CA TRP A 211 17.35 -8.41 -13.03
C TRP A 211 17.02 -6.99 -13.45
N LEU A 212 16.05 -6.33 -12.81
CA LEU A 212 15.73 -4.92 -13.07
C LEU A 212 16.96 -4.03 -12.88
N THR A 213 17.63 -4.12 -11.74
CA THR A 213 18.85 -3.37 -11.46
C THR A 213 19.98 -3.68 -12.44
N ARG A 214 20.19 -4.95 -12.79
CA ARG A 214 21.30 -5.35 -13.69
C ARG A 214 21.08 -4.94 -15.14
N THR A 215 19.82 -4.85 -15.57
CA THR A 215 19.41 -4.53 -16.95
C THR A 215 19.07 -3.06 -17.14
N GLY A 216 18.75 -2.33 -16.06
CA GLY A 216 18.28 -0.95 -16.11
C GLY A 216 16.89 -0.81 -16.73
N LEU A 217 16.10 -1.89 -16.82
CA LEU A 217 14.78 -1.85 -17.46
C LEU A 217 13.80 -0.93 -16.74
N ASP A 218 13.92 -0.82 -15.41
CA ASP A 218 13.12 0.03 -14.53
C ASP A 218 13.38 1.53 -14.72
N THR A 219 14.61 1.91 -15.09
CA THR A 219 14.98 3.30 -15.40
C THR A 219 14.92 3.62 -16.89
N SER A 220 14.70 2.60 -17.74
CA SER A 220 14.62 2.77 -19.18
C SER A 220 13.31 3.43 -19.62
N ARG A 221 13.36 4.16 -20.75
CA ARG A 221 12.17 4.73 -21.42
C ARG A 221 11.17 3.66 -21.90
N TRP A 222 11.57 2.39 -21.92
CA TRP A 222 10.74 1.24 -22.30
C TRP A 222 9.99 0.64 -21.10
N GLY A 223 10.39 0.93 -19.87
CA GLY A 223 9.78 0.40 -18.64
C GLY A 223 8.25 0.60 -18.59
N PRO A 224 7.72 1.82 -18.80
CA PRO A 224 6.28 2.07 -18.81
C PRO A 224 5.51 1.30 -19.89
N ARG A 225 6.17 0.94 -21.01
CA ARG A 225 5.56 0.17 -22.11
C ARG A 225 5.48 -1.32 -21.81
N LEU A 226 6.34 -1.83 -20.92
CA LEU A 226 6.37 -3.22 -20.50
C LEU A 226 5.39 -3.51 -19.35
N VAL A 227 4.97 -2.46 -18.60
CA VAL A 227 4.04 -2.56 -17.48
C VAL A 227 2.67 -2.00 -17.88
N SER A 228 1.98 -2.68 -18.80
CA SER A 228 0.59 -2.36 -19.15
C SER A 228 -0.38 -3.36 -18.51
N GLY A 229 -1.45 -2.84 -17.90
CA GLY A 229 -2.55 -3.63 -17.35
C GLY A 229 -2.45 -3.91 -15.84
N THR A 230 -3.16 -4.95 -15.40
CA THR A 230 -3.22 -5.31 -13.97
C THR A 230 -1.91 -5.97 -13.55
N VAL A 231 -1.19 -5.35 -12.60
CA VAL A 231 0.07 -5.86 -12.05
C VAL A 231 -0.17 -7.28 -11.49
N PRO A 232 0.55 -8.30 -11.99
CA PRO A 232 0.41 -9.66 -11.49
C PRO A 232 0.83 -9.76 -10.02
N VAL A 233 0.36 -10.81 -9.35
CA VAL A 233 0.74 -11.10 -7.98
C VAL A 233 2.17 -11.59 -7.96
N ILE A 234 3.05 -10.89 -7.25
CA ILE A 234 4.44 -11.34 -7.07
C ILE A 234 4.42 -12.53 -6.11
N ASP A 235 4.94 -13.66 -6.58
CA ASP A 235 4.77 -14.94 -5.93
C ASP A 235 6.07 -15.78 -6.00
N ASP A 236 6.50 -16.26 -4.85
CA ASP A 236 7.56 -17.27 -4.70
C ASP A 236 7.06 -18.70 -4.99
N GLY A 237 5.74 -18.86 -5.16
CA GLY A 237 5.06 -20.11 -5.43
C GLY A 237 4.00 -20.44 -4.39
N ARG A 238 4.08 -19.86 -3.18
CA ARG A 238 3.17 -20.14 -2.07
C ARG A 238 1.73 -19.75 -2.39
N TYR A 239 1.54 -18.60 -3.03
CA TYR A 239 0.20 -18.07 -3.29
C TYR A 239 -0.47 -18.82 -4.44
N ARG A 240 0.27 -19.10 -5.52
CA ARG A 240 -0.24 -19.93 -6.62
C ARG A 240 -0.60 -21.33 -6.13
N ALA A 241 0.24 -21.95 -5.29
CA ALA A 241 -0.02 -23.27 -4.73
C ALA A 241 -1.26 -23.29 -3.83
N ALA A 242 -1.40 -22.30 -2.94
CA ALA A 242 -2.56 -22.17 -2.05
C ALA A 242 -3.88 -22.01 -2.82
N VAL A 243 -3.90 -21.15 -3.84
CA VAL A 243 -5.08 -20.96 -4.70
C VAL A 243 -5.37 -22.23 -5.53
N ALA A 244 -4.35 -22.91 -6.05
CA ALA A 244 -4.53 -24.17 -6.78
C ALA A 244 -5.08 -25.29 -5.89
N ALA A 245 -4.75 -25.28 -4.60
CA ALA A 245 -5.31 -26.19 -3.59
C ALA A 245 -6.73 -25.80 -3.13
N GLY A 246 -7.31 -24.71 -3.67
CA GLY A 246 -8.64 -24.23 -3.30
C GLY A 246 -8.73 -23.59 -1.91
N ARG A 247 -7.61 -23.09 -1.37
CA ARG A 247 -7.54 -22.44 -0.05
C ARG A 247 -6.71 -21.14 -0.13
N PRO A 248 -7.27 -20.02 -0.60
CA PRO A 248 -8.70 -19.77 -0.86
C PRO A 248 -9.21 -20.34 -2.19
N ASP A 249 -10.52 -20.57 -2.30
CA ASP A 249 -11.15 -20.90 -3.58
C ASP A 249 -11.29 -19.64 -4.45
N HIS A 250 -11.14 -19.79 -5.77
CA HIS A 250 -11.24 -18.67 -6.71
C HIS A 250 -12.61 -18.64 -7.41
N ARG A 251 -13.29 -17.50 -7.37
CA ARG A 251 -14.61 -17.30 -8.00
C ARG A 251 -14.66 -16.02 -8.86
N PRO A 252 -15.60 -15.94 -9.82
CA PRO A 252 -15.99 -14.66 -10.42
C PRO A 252 -16.51 -13.67 -9.37
N LEU A 253 -16.63 -12.39 -9.75
CA LEU A 253 -17.29 -11.41 -8.88
C LEU A 253 -18.74 -11.83 -8.56
N PRO A 254 -19.22 -11.53 -7.33
CA PRO A 254 -20.63 -11.70 -7.02
C PRO A 254 -21.48 -10.78 -7.88
N GLN A 255 -22.67 -11.26 -8.27
CA GLN A 255 -23.63 -10.50 -9.05
C GLN A 255 -24.25 -9.39 -8.20
N ARG A 256 -24.67 -9.74 -6.97
CA ARG A 256 -25.21 -8.79 -5.99
C ARG A 256 -25.07 -9.32 -4.56
N PHE A 257 -25.18 -8.40 -3.61
CA PHE A 257 -25.37 -8.69 -2.19
C PHE A 257 -26.86 -8.47 -1.85
N ASP A 258 -27.41 -9.28 -0.94
CA ASP A 258 -28.83 -9.26 -0.59
C ASP A 258 -29.02 -9.58 0.90
N GLY A 259 -29.08 -8.54 1.74
CA GLY A 259 -29.16 -8.69 3.19
C GLY A 259 -27.93 -9.43 3.74
N ASP A 260 -28.12 -10.65 4.22
CA ASP A 260 -27.02 -11.51 4.68
C ASP A 260 -26.43 -12.40 3.58
N ARG A 261 -26.94 -12.36 2.34
CA ARG A 261 -26.55 -13.28 1.26
C ARG A 261 -25.63 -12.65 0.24
N ILE A 262 -24.75 -13.49 -0.31
CA ILE A 262 -23.97 -13.19 -1.52
C ILE A 262 -24.53 -14.05 -2.65
N VAL A 263 -24.95 -13.40 -3.74
CA VAL A 263 -25.53 -14.05 -4.92
C VAL A 263 -24.49 -14.09 -6.04
N TRP A 264 -24.20 -15.29 -6.53
CA TRP A 264 -23.22 -15.55 -7.57
C TRP A 264 -23.89 -15.59 -8.95
N GLY A 265 -23.11 -15.39 -10.02
CA GLY A 265 -23.64 -15.37 -11.39
C GLY A 265 -24.17 -16.71 -11.90
N ASP A 266 -23.86 -17.81 -11.23
CA ASP A 266 -24.38 -19.16 -11.50
C ASP A 266 -25.71 -19.44 -10.77
N GLY A 267 -26.27 -18.45 -10.07
CA GLY A 267 -27.49 -18.57 -9.28
C GLY A 267 -27.28 -19.19 -7.90
N THR A 268 -26.07 -19.65 -7.57
CA THR A 268 -25.77 -20.11 -6.20
C THR A 268 -25.78 -18.92 -5.23
N SER A 269 -26.19 -19.16 -4.00
CA SER A 269 -26.13 -18.15 -2.95
C SER A 269 -25.56 -18.74 -1.66
N CYS A 270 -24.90 -17.89 -0.87
CA CYS A 270 -24.45 -18.25 0.47
C CYS A 270 -24.94 -17.19 1.45
N SER A 271 -25.66 -17.61 2.50
CA SER A 271 -26.05 -16.72 3.61
C SER A 271 -24.91 -16.57 4.62
N ALA A 272 -24.71 -15.37 5.15
CA ALA A 272 -24.17 -15.20 6.49
C ALA A 272 -25.26 -15.69 7.45
N GLN A 273 -25.01 -16.75 8.22
CA GLN A 273 -25.98 -17.20 9.21
C GLN A 273 -26.16 -16.14 10.30
N ARG A 274 -27.42 -15.95 10.71
CA ARG A 274 -27.82 -15.17 11.89
C ARG A 274 -27.33 -15.90 13.14
N GLY A 275 -26.70 -15.16 14.05
CA GLY A 275 -26.26 -15.66 15.36
C GLY A 275 -24.78 -15.41 15.69
N TRP A 276 -24.00 -14.82 14.78
CA TRP A 276 -22.62 -14.43 15.03
C TRP A 276 -22.46 -12.97 14.61
N GLU A 277 -21.91 -12.12 15.47
CA GLU A 277 -21.61 -10.69 15.22
C GLU A 277 -20.53 -10.46 14.12
N ARG A 278 -20.41 -11.38 13.17
CA ARG A 278 -19.25 -11.59 12.30
C ARG A 278 -19.67 -11.95 10.88
N GLY A 279 -20.51 -11.12 10.26
CA GLY A 279 -20.83 -11.26 8.85
C GLY A 279 -19.63 -11.00 7.92
N TRP A 280 -19.76 -11.43 6.66
CA TRP A 280 -18.70 -11.47 5.65
C TRP A 280 -17.92 -10.16 5.50
N ARG A 281 -16.61 -10.26 5.26
CA ARG A 281 -15.69 -9.12 5.11
C ARG A 281 -15.07 -9.02 3.72
N VAL A 282 -15.49 -7.99 2.99
CA VAL A 282 -15.01 -7.71 1.62
C VAL A 282 -13.71 -6.89 1.64
N VAL A 283 -12.58 -7.58 1.71
CA VAL A 283 -11.24 -6.98 1.58
C VAL A 283 -11.00 -6.57 0.14
N ARG A 284 -10.83 -5.26 -0.11
CA ARG A 284 -10.63 -4.69 -1.46
C ARG A 284 -9.22 -4.15 -1.70
N ARG A 285 -8.77 -4.20 -2.95
CA ARG A 285 -7.56 -3.52 -3.46
C ARG A 285 -7.84 -2.60 -4.65
N TRP A 286 -7.05 -1.53 -4.74
CA TRP A 286 -7.13 -0.44 -5.72
C TRP A 286 -6.28 -0.58 -7.01
N ARG A 287 -6.69 0.17 -8.06
CA ARG A 287 -5.94 0.59 -9.25
C ARG A 287 -5.67 2.10 -9.13
N CYS A 288 -4.40 2.54 -9.21
CA CYS A 288 -4.11 3.87 -9.78
C CYS A 288 -4.16 3.72 -11.31
N GLY A 289 -4.93 4.53 -12.00
CA GLY A 289 -4.90 4.57 -13.46
C GLY A 289 -5.91 5.53 -14.07
N GLY A 290 -5.47 6.79 -14.21
CA GLY A 290 -5.74 7.67 -15.35
C GLY A 290 -7.15 8.25 -15.51
N GLY A 291 -7.25 9.58 -15.34
CA GLY A 291 -8.25 10.41 -16.02
C GLY A 291 -9.04 11.34 -15.10
N GLY A 292 -8.57 12.59 -14.94
CA GLY A 292 -9.31 13.69 -14.31
C GLY A 292 -8.40 14.63 -13.52
N ASP A 293 -7.73 15.53 -14.23
CA ASP A 293 -6.94 16.69 -13.77
C ASP A 293 -6.36 16.67 -12.35
N CYS A 294 -5.07 16.33 -12.25
CA CYS A 294 -4.15 16.86 -11.25
C CYS A 294 -2.77 17.01 -11.91
N ARG A 295 -2.47 18.21 -12.41
CA ARG A 295 -1.13 18.56 -12.88
C ARG A 295 -0.24 18.85 -11.67
N CYS A 296 0.64 17.92 -11.33
CA CYS A 296 1.96 18.23 -10.80
C CYS A 296 2.94 17.22 -11.41
N ALA A 297 3.85 17.74 -12.24
CA ALA A 297 4.86 17.00 -12.97
C ALA A 297 5.83 16.30 -11.99
N GLY A 298 6.07 15.01 -12.21
CA GLY A 298 7.14 14.28 -11.54
C GLY A 298 8.49 14.60 -12.20
N ILE A 299 9.41 15.16 -11.43
CA ILE A 299 10.82 15.25 -11.78
C ILE A 299 11.41 13.86 -11.62
N GLY A 300 11.94 13.32 -12.71
CA GLY A 300 12.83 12.17 -12.67
C GLY A 300 14.17 12.58 -12.07
N VAL A 301 14.75 11.66 -11.30
CA VAL A 301 16.20 11.50 -11.20
C VAL A 301 16.49 10.10 -11.69
#